data_AF-A0A3D5KZJ6-F1
#
_entry.id   AF-A0A3D5KZJ6-F1
#
_cell.length_a   1.000
_cell.length_b   1.000
_cell.length_c   1.000
_cell.angle_alpha   90.00
_cell.angle_beta   90.00
_cell.angle_gamma   90.00
#
_symmetry.space_group_name_H-M   'P 1'
#
loop_
_entity.id
_entity.type
_entity.pdbx_description
1 polymer ?
#
loop_
_entity_poly.entity_id
_entity_poly.type
_entity_poly.pdbx_seq_one_letter_code
_entity_poly.pdbx_strand_id
1 'polypeptide(L)'
;NVTFDEGYYTVPMQTSFQSYQDTRQELEGNRKDKYPCLMDMALIGLKKLKADGKLTDQEESDENNACSVVVPIRVDYGNGPVEEEWLVFFKNETH
;
A
#
# COMPACT_ATOMS: atom_id res chain seq x y z
N ASN A 1 15.41 -21.04 -2.05
CA ASN A 1 16.26 -20.34 -3.04
C ASN A 1 15.40 -19.84 -4.17
N VAL A 2 15.61 -18.61 -4.62
CA VAL A 2 14.93 -18.00 -5.77
C VAL A 2 15.83 -18.16 -6.99
N THR A 3 15.27 -18.63 -8.11
CA THR A 3 15.99 -18.81 -9.38
C THR A 3 15.27 -18.04 -10.48
N PHE A 4 16.04 -17.58 -11.47
CA PHE A 4 15.54 -16.84 -12.63
C PHE A 4 16.01 -17.56 -13.88
N ASP A 5 15.09 -17.84 -14.80
CA ASP A 5 15.41 -18.42 -16.10
C ASP A 5 16.02 -17.36 -17.02
N GLU A 6 16.78 -17.80 -18.02
CA GLU A 6 17.35 -16.91 -19.03
C GLU A 6 16.28 -16.43 -20.03
N GLY A 7 16.32 -15.14 -20.36
CA GLY A 7 15.36 -14.52 -21.24
C GLY A 7 15.43 -13.00 -21.24
N TYR A 8 14.57 -12.38 -22.04
CA TYR A 8 14.52 -10.92 -22.22
C TYR A 8 14.29 -10.16 -20.89
N TYR A 9 13.52 -10.75 -19.97
CA TYR A 9 13.15 -10.12 -18.70
C TYR A 9 14.03 -10.54 -17.51
N THR A 10 15.03 -11.39 -17.69
CA THR A 10 15.87 -11.88 -16.59
C THR A 10 16.56 -10.75 -15.84
N VAL A 11 17.20 -9.84 -16.58
CA VAL A 11 17.91 -8.69 -16.00
C VAL A 11 16.97 -7.80 -15.17
N PRO A 12 15.86 -7.26 -15.70
CA PRO A 12 14.97 -6.42 -14.90
C PRO A 12 14.38 -7.17 -13.70
N MET A 13 14.04 -8.45 -13.83
CA MET A 13 13.52 -9.26 -12.70
C MET A 13 14.56 -9.42 -11.58
N GLN A 14 15.80 -9.76 -11.93
CA GLN A 14 16.89 -9.90 -10.96
C GLN A 14 17.20 -8.57 -10.27
N THR A 15 17.26 -7.48 -11.03
CA THR A 15 17.49 -6.14 -10.48
C THR A 15 16.37 -5.74 -9.51
N SER A 16 15.11 -5.94 -9.89
CA SER A 16 13.97 -5.66 -8.99
C SER A 16 13.99 -6.52 -7.74
N PHE A 17 14.34 -7.80 -7.86
CA PHE A 17 14.44 -8.71 -6.71
C PHE A 17 15.60 -8.34 -5.77
N GLN A 18 16.74 -7.90 -6.31
CA GLN A 18 17.84 -7.41 -5.48
C GLN A 18 17.44 -6.13 -4.75
N SER A 19 16.80 -5.19 -5.44
CA SER A 19 16.29 -3.95 -4.83
C SER A 19 15.30 -4.24 -3.68
N TYR A 20 14.43 -5.24 -3.83
CA TYR A 20 13.58 -5.72 -2.75
C TYR A 20 14.38 -6.23 -1.55
N GLN A 21 15.38 -7.10 -1.78
CA GLN A 21 16.21 -7.65 -0.71
C GLN A 21 16.96 -6.55 0.05
N ASP A 22 17.54 -5.58 -0.66
CA ASP A 22 18.28 -4.48 -0.06
C ASP A 22 17.37 -3.58 0.79
N THR A 23 16.20 -3.21 0.24
CA THR A 23 15.19 -2.40 0.96
C THR A 23 14.68 -3.12 2.20
N ARG A 24 14.46 -4.44 2.10
CA ARG A 24 14.04 -5.28 3.23
C ARG A 24 15.11 -5.36 4.30
N GLN A 25 16.38 -5.49 3.92
CA GLN A 25 17.49 -5.51 4.87
C GLN A 25 17.63 -4.17 5.60
N GLU A 26 17.45 -3.05 4.89
CA GLU A 26 17.45 -1.69 5.43
C GLU A 26 16.34 -1.49 6.48
N LEU A 27 15.10 -1.87 6.15
CA LEU A 27 13.92 -1.59 6.99
C LEU A 27 13.66 -2.65 8.06
N GLU A 28 13.96 -3.91 7.79
CA GLU A 28 13.54 -5.06 8.60
C GLU A 28 14.68 -6.01 8.97
N GLY A 29 15.94 -5.69 8.66
CA GLY A 29 17.10 -6.58 8.90
C GLY A 29 17.29 -7.04 10.35
N ASN A 30 16.78 -6.28 11.32
CA ASN A 30 16.84 -6.61 12.75
C ASN A 30 15.62 -7.41 13.24
N ARG A 31 14.59 -7.61 12.39
CA ARG A 31 13.32 -8.25 12.74
C ARG A 31 13.32 -9.72 12.35
N LYS A 32 13.44 -10.60 13.35
CA LYS A 32 13.44 -12.06 13.15
C LYS A 32 12.03 -12.66 13.03
N ASP A 33 11.00 -11.89 13.36
CA ASP A 33 9.58 -12.26 13.27
C ASP A 33 9.01 -12.14 11.85
N LYS A 34 9.75 -11.52 10.93
CA LYS A 34 9.33 -11.24 9.56
C LYS A 34 10.02 -12.16 8.57
N TYR A 35 9.22 -12.83 7.73
CA TYR A 35 9.71 -13.69 6.64
C TYR A 35 9.31 -13.10 5.28
N PRO A 36 10.13 -13.31 4.22
CA PRO A 36 9.75 -12.92 2.87
C PRO A 36 8.47 -13.65 2.43
N CYS A 37 7.44 -12.90 2.05
CA CYS A 37 6.19 -13.43 1.49
C CYS A 37 5.63 -12.45 0.45
N LEU A 38 4.61 -12.87 -0.32
CA LEU A 38 3.98 -12.01 -1.33
C LEU A 38 3.47 -10.68 -0.74
N MET A 39 2.90 -10.73 0.46
CA MET A 39 2.44 -9.53 1.17
C MET A 39 3.60 -8.60 1.55
N ASP A 40 4.72 -9.17 1.98
CA ASP A 40 5.91 -8.37 2.31
C ASP A 40 6.45 -7.66 1.08
N MET A 41 6.57 -8.37 -0.04
CA MET A 41 6.98 -7.79 -1.32
C MET A 41 6.02 -6.68 -1.80
N ALA A 42 4.72 -6.83 -1.57
CA ALA A 42 3.74 -5.80 -1.92
C ALA A 42 3.86 -4.54 -1.03
N LEU A 43 4.13 -4.72 0.26
CA LEU A 43 4.16 -3.61 1.23
C LEU A 43 5.52 -2.90 1.32
N ILE A 44 6.61 -3.55 0.94
CA ILE A 44 7.97 -3.02 1.15
C ILE A 44 8.21 -1.67 0.45
N GLY A 45 7.63 -1.47 -0.74
CA GLY A 45 7.71 -0.20 -1.46
C GLY A 45 7.02 0.94 -0.71
N LEU A 46 5.82 0.68 -0.18
CA LEU A 46 5.08 1.64 0.65
C LEU A 46 5.85 1.96 1.94
N LYS A 47 6.40 0.94 2.61
CA LYS A 47 7.23 1.14 3.80
C LYS A 47 8.46 2.01 3.51
N LYS A 48 9.12 1.81 2.36
CA LYS A 48 10.27 2.63 1.95
C LYS A 48 9.88 4.07 1.64
N LEU A 49 8.78 4.29 0.93
CA LEU A 49 8.24 5.63 0.69
C LEU A 49 7.89 6.36 1.98
N LYS A 50 7.33 5.65 2.96
CA LYS A 50 7.07 6.18 4.31
C LYS A 50 8.37 6.52 5.04
N ALA A 51 9.36 5.63 5.03
CA ALA A 51 10.66 5.85 5.67
C ALA A 51 11.42 7.04 5.05
N ASP A 52 11.29 7.24 3.73
CA ASP A 52 11.89 8.35 2.99
C ASP A 52 11.11 9.68 3.13
N GLY A 53 10.00 9.69 3.89
CA GLY A 53 9.17 10.88 4.09
C GLY A 53 8.41 11.35 2.86
N LYS A 54 8.27 10.49 1.83
CA LYS A 54 7.59 10.80 0.56
C LYS A 54 6.09 10.48 0.59
N LEU A 55 5.61 9.88 1.67
CA LEU A 55 4.22 9.53 1.88
C LEU A 55 3.57 10.61 2.79
N THR A 56 3.18 11.73 2.19
CA THR A 56 2.64 12.90 2.95
C THR A 56 1.12 12.86 3.12
N ASP A 57 0.40 12.08 2.31
CA ASP A 57 -1.07 11.93 2.34
C ASP A 57 -1.50 10.57 2.91
N GLN A 58 -0.85 10.11 4.00
CA GLN A 58 -1.30 8.90 4.69
C GLN A 58 -2.26 9.27 5.83
N GLU A 59 -3.53 8.91 5.70
CA GLU A 59 -4.43 8.84 6.85
C GLU A 59 -4.05 7.62 7.69
N GLU A 60 -3.51 7.86 8.89
CA GLU A 60 -3.33 6.82 9.90
C GLU A 60 -4.65 6.67 10.67
N SER A 61 -5.33 5.54 10.46
CA SER A 61 -6.54 5.17 11.21
C SER A 61 -6.29 3.88 11.97
N ASP A 62 -6.88 3.76 13.16
CA ASP A 62 -6.90 2.52 13.95
C ASP A 62 -7.76 1.42 13.30
N GLU A 63 -8.52 1.73 12.24
CA GLU A 63 -9.32 0.76 11.48
C GLU A 63 -8.53 0.11 10.32
N ASN A 64 -8.15 -1.14 10.53
CA ASN A 64 -7.30 -1.94 9.63
C ASN A 64 -8.04 -2.53 8.38
N ASN A 65 -9.35 -2.30 8.22
CA ASN A 65 -10.18 -2.91 7.14
C ASN A 65 -11.25 -1.95 6.58
N ALA A 66 -10.92 -0.68 6.40
CA ALA A 66 -11.80 0.24 5.71
C ALA A 66 -10.99 1.04 4.68
N CYS A 67 -11.35 0.92 3.40
CA CYS A 67 -10.89 1.84 2.37
C CYS A 67 -11.91 2.99 2.29
N SER A 68 -11.46 4.23 2.41
CA SER A 68 -12.30 5.41 2.25
C SER A 68 -12.05 6.09 0.91
N VAL A 69 -13.09 6.66 0.31
CA VAL A 69 -12.97 7.58 -0.82
C VAL A 69 -13.82 8.82 -0.54
N VAL A 70 -13.28 9.99 -0.89
CA VAL A 70 -14.02 11.26 -0.84
C VAL A 70 -14.88 11.34 -2.10
N VAL A 71 -16.19 11.50 -1.93
CA VAL A 71 -17.15 11.63 -3.03
C VAL A 71 -17.98 12.90 -2.83
N PRO A 72 -18.05 13.80 -3.83
CA PRO A 72 -19.01 14.89 -3.79
C PRO A 72 -20.42 14.33 -3.98
N ILE A 73 -21.30 14.55 -3.01
CA ILE A 73 -22.71 14.19 -3.11
C ILE A 73 -23.59 15.42 -3.08
N ARG A 74 -24.72 15.34 -3.77
CA ARG A 74 -25.70 16.42 -3.84
C ARG A 74 -26.86 16.10 -2.91
N VAL A 75 -26.97 16.84 -1.80
CA VAL A 75 -27.99 16.62 -0.76
C VAL A 75 -28.99 17.78 -0.78
N ASP A 76 -30.28 17.47 -0.73
CA ASP A 76 -31.34 18.48 -0.60
C ASP A 76 -31.95 18.42 0.80
N TYR A 77 -31.75 19.49 1.57
CA TYR A 77 -32.29 19.65 2.92
C TYR A 77 -33.63 20.41 2.94
N GLY A 78 -34.27 20.59 1.79
CA GLY A 78 -35.53 21.34 1.64
C GLY A 78 -35.35 22.83 1.31
N ASN A 79 -34.10 23.29 1.14
CA ASN A 79 -33.75 24.66 0.70
C ASN A 79 -33.06 24.67 -0.67
N GLY A 80 -33.13 23.56 -1.40
CA GLY A 80 -32.42 23.35 -2.64
C GLY A 80 -31.14 22.53 -2.43
N PRO A 81 -30.65 21.89 -3.51
CA PRO A 81 -29.59 20.91 -3.40
C PRO A 81 -28.20 21.56 -3.25
N VAL A 82 -27.46 21.14 -2.23
CA VAL A 82 -26.08 21.54 -1.93
C VAL A 82 -25.11 20.41 -2.23
N GLU A 83 -23.88 20.75 -2.60
CA GLU A 83 -22.79 19.79 -2.83
C GLU A 83 -21.95 19.69 -1.57
N GLU A 84 -21.73 18.47 -1.09
CA GLU A 84 -20.98 18.17 0.12
C GLU A 84 -19.95 17.07 -0.15
N GLU A 85 -18.76 17.20 0.43
CA GLU A 85 -17.76 16.13 0.38
C GLU A 85 -18.02 15.12 1.48
N TRP A 86 -18.30 13.88 1.09
CA TRP A 86 -18.57 12.79 2.03
C TRP A 86 -17.49 11.72 1.91
N LEU A 87 -17.11 11.16 3.06
CA LEU A 87 -16.15 10.06 3.14
C LEU A 87 -16.92 8.73 3.15
N VAL A 88 -16.82 7.98 2.06
CA VAL A 88 -17.51 6.68 1.90
C VAL A 88 -16.56 5.56 2.29
N PHE A 89 -16.92 4.79 3.32
CA PHE A 89 -16.14 3.65 3.79
C PHE A 89 -16.58 2.34 3.12
N PHE A 90 -15.63 1.65 2.48
CA PHE A 90 -15.79 0.29 1.98
C PHE A 90 -15.15 -0.68 2.97
N LYS A 91 -15.97 -1.52 3.59
CA LYS A 91 -15.51 -2.66 4.38
C LYS A 91 -15.52 -3.89 3.49
N ASN A 92 -14.39 -4.58 3.36
CA ASN A 92 -14.36 -5.85 2.67
C ASN A 92 -14.79 -6.94 3.66
N GLU A 93 -16.02 -7.44 3.51
CA GLU A 93 -16.54 -8.53 4.33
C GLU A 93 -16.07 -9.86 3.72
N THR A 94 -15.05 -10.46 4.31
CA THR A 94 -14.60 -11.81 3.95
C THR A 94 -15.41 -12.82 4.74
N HIS A 95 -16.36 -13.50 4.09
CA HIS A 95 -17.00 -14.70 4.62
C HIS A 95 -16.10 -15.93 4.44
#